data_AF-A0A8R2H870-F1
#
_entry.id   AF-A0A8R2H870-F1
#
_cell.length_a   1.000
_cell.length_b   1.000
_cell.length_c   1.000
_cell.angle_alpha   90.00
_cell.angle_beta   90.00
_cell.angle_gamma   90.00
#
_symmetry.space_group_name_H-M   'P 1'
#
loop_
_entity.id
_entity.type
_entity.pdbx_description
1 polymer ?
#
loop_
_entity_poly.entity_id
_entity_poly.type
_entity_poly.pdbx_seq_one_letter_code
_entity_poly.pdbx_strand_id
1 'polypeptide(L)'
;MQNGTQIPESGKCESAKYEYKKTSYAELCEVLQSLRKDEIFCDVKLETDDKKIIFAHKVVLASACPFFHAMFTNFAEKNYDLVTMRQLNSTCLQLLVNFIYSGKIVITEKNVQDLLSAANLLQLQEVKDACCDFLETQLCSTNCIGINKIADLHSCMKLLTNSELYIRQHFSEVVDGEEFLSLSSEEVIKLISSDKLIVPTEEKVYECVIRWVKHELGTRKCILPQLMEHVRLSLASKHYVLKKVVEEPLIKNCLECNHYVFEALNFHILKSEELIPQNTRNKPRHGDQVILVVGGRFEPELYEYTEWYDPKMDRWRYGPELIISRGKAGLATVKDNLVFAVGGVENFDNSLRSVEVLDLSSELPCWKPTVEMLNERQYLGVGVINDYLYAIGGCHDGDIHNSAEVFNYKTQEWRMVSSMATGRSGLGVGVLNDLLYVDFFLAWEIFISLFVS
;
A
#
# COMPACT_ATOMS: atom_id res chain seq x y z
N MET A 1 37.58 36.46 13.95
CA MET A 1 38.82 37.20 13.69
C MET A 1 38.68 37.86 12.33
N GLN A 2 38.97 39.16 12.29
CA GLN A 2 39.24 40.05 11.15
C GLN A 2 38.76 39.62 9.76
N ASN A 3 37.86 40.42 9.17
CA ASN A 3 37.93 40.64 7.73
C ASN A 3 37.74 42.12 7.42
N GLY A 4 38.66 42.61 6.59
CA GLY A 4 39.03 44.00 6.43
C GLY A 4 37.95 44.89 5.81
N THR A 5 37.96 46.13 6.28
CA THR A 5 37.38 47.31 5.66
C THR A 5 37.97 47.50 4.25
N GLN A 6 37.19 47.17 3.21
CA GLN A 6 37.43 47.68 1.86
C GLN A 6 36.61 48.96 1.68
N ILE A 7 37.30 50.06 1.37
CA ILE A 7 36.72 51.34 0.98
C ILE A 7 36.36 51.24 -0.52
N PRO A 8 35.14 51.58 -0.97
CA PRO A 8 34.80 51.51 -2.39
C PRO A 8 35.37 52.71 -3.15
N GLU A 9 36.02 52.43 -4.28
CA GLU A 9 36.55 53.43 -5.22
C GLU A 9 35.42 54.23 -5.89
N SER A 10 35.75 55.50 -6.18
CA SER A 10 34.91 56.48 -6.83
C SER A 10 34.65 56.14 -8.31
N GLY A 11 33.39 55.85 -8.67
CA GLY A 11 33.02 55.76 -10.08
C GLY A 11 31.57 55.35 -10.32
N LYS A 12 30.71 56.36 -10.52
CA LYS A 12 29.27 56.31 -10.91
C LYS A 12 28.32 55.74 -9.85
N CYS A 13 27.73 56.66 -9.09
CA CYS A 13 26.63 56.39 -8.16
C CYS A 13 25.35 56.10 -8.96
N GLU A 14 25.15 54.85 -9.36
CA GLU A 14 23.80 54.36 -9.61
C GLU A 14 23.01 54.48 -8.30
N SER A 15 21.73 54.86 -8.36
CA SER A 15 20.92 55.05 -7.15
C SER A 15 20.79 53.73 -6.40
N ALA A 16 21.64 53.51 -5.40
CA ALA A 16 21.64 52.30 -4.60
C ALA A 16 20.38 52.28 -3.73
N LYS A 17 19.40 51.47 -4.12
CA LYS A 17 18.22 51.18 -3.28
C LYS A 17 18.59 50.08 -2.30
N TYR A 18 18.73 50.45 -1.03
CA TYR A 18 18.85 49.50 0.07
C TYR A 18 17.49 49.33 0.73
N GLU A 19 16.95 48.11 0.69
CA GLU A 19 15.68 47.76 1.33
C GLU A 19 15.98 46.95 2.60
N TYR A 20 15.84 47.59 3.77
CA TYR A 20 15.90 46.90 5.05
C TYR A 20 14.56 46.19 5.32
N LYS A 21 14.60 44.87 5.54
CA LYS A 21 13.43 44.07 5.94
C LYS A 21 13.59 43.63 7.39
N LYS A 22 12.68 44.07 8.27
CA LYS A 22 12.61 43.59 9.65
C LYS A 22 12.30 42.08 9.61
N THR A 23 13.04 41.28 10.39
CA THR A 23 13.01 39.81 10.34
C THR A 23 11.82 39.17 11.05
N SER A 24 11.16 39.87 11.98
CA SER A 24 9.96 39.34 12.66
C SER A 24 9.03 40.45 13.16
N TYR A 25 7.73 40.19 13.05
CA TYR A 25 6.64 41.03 13.57
C TYR A 25 6.02 40.47 14.85
N ALA A 26 6.64 39.44 15.47
CA ALA A 26 6.09 38.78 16.66
C ALA A 26 5.78 39.75 17.82
N GLU A 27 6.66 40.73 18.06
CA GLU A 27 6.45 41.78 19.08
C GLU A 27 5.19 42.61 18.81
N LEU A 28 4.88 42.90 17.55
CA LEU A 28 3.69 43.67 17.17
C LEU A 28 2.41 42.84 17.37
N CYS A 29 2.47 41.55 17.06
CA CYS A 29 1.39 40.61 17.31
C CYS A 29 1.10 40.44 18.82
N GLU A 30 2.14 40.40 19.66
CA GLU A 30 2.01 40.37 21.12
C GLU A 30 1.34 41.64 21.68
N VAL A 31 1.72 42.82 21.16
CA VAL A 31 1.07 44.09 21.53
C VAL A 31 -0.41 44.09 21.13
N LEU A 32 -0.72 43.68 19.90
CA LEU A 32 -2.12 43.59 19.43
C LEU A 32 -2.94 42.60 20.25
N GLN A 33 -2.33 41.50 20.70
CA GLN A 33 -2.98 40.52 21.57
C GLN A 33 -3.25 41.09 22.96
N SER A 34 -2.35 41.92 23.52
CA SER A 34 -2.59 42.64 24.77
C SER A 34 -3.75 43.63 24.63
N LEU A 35 -3.73 44.46 23.58
CA LEU A 35 -4.79 45.44 23.30
C LEU A 35 -6.17 44.77 23.18
N ARG A 36 -6.23 43.59 22.56
CA ARG A 36 -7.46 42.80 22.46
C ARG A 36 -7.97 42.34 23.82
N LYS A 37 -7.08 41.87 24.71
CA LYS A 37 -7.44 41.40 26.06
C LYS A 37 -7.95 42.54 26.94
N ASP A 38 -7.43 43.74 26.74
CA ASP A 38 -7.86 44.95 27.43
C ASP A 38 -9.07 45.63 26.76
N GLU A 39 -9.62 45.02 25.70
CA GLU A 39 -10.75 45.52 24.89
C GLU A 39 -10.51 46.90 24.25
N ILE A 40 -9.24 47.25 24.01
CA ILE A 40 -8.83 48.56 23.47
C ILE A 40 -8.78 48.48 21.95
N PHE A 41 -9.47 49.41 21.27
CA PHE A 41 -9.60 49.52 19.81
C PHE A 41 -10.36 48.36 19.11
N CYS A 42 -10.99 47.46 19.85
CA CYS A 42 -11.84 46.40 19.29
C CYS A 42 -13.05 46.99 18.56
N ASP A 43 -13.13 46.75 17.25
CA ASP A 43 -14.15 47.24 16.31
C ASP A 43 -15.10 46.12 15.82
N VAL A 44 -14.96 44.91 16.37
CA VAL A 44 -15.89 43.80 16.13
C VAL A 44 -16.07 42.93 17.37
N LYS A 45 -17.30 42.44 17.53
CA LYS A 45 -17.77 41.49 18.54
C LYS A 45 -18.31 40.27 17.81
N LEU A 46 -17.70 39.11 18.05
CA LEU A 46 -18.14 37.84 17.51
C LEU A 46 -19.00 37.12 18.54
N GLU A 47 -20.29 36.94 18.25
CA GLU A 47 -21.20 36.19 19.11
C GLU A 47 -21.31 34.75 18.60
N THR A 48 -21.05 33.76 19.45
CA THR A 48 -21.28 32.35 19.11
C THR A 48 -22.67 31.87 19.53
N ASP A 49 -23.08 30.69 19.08
CA ASP A 49 -24.37 30.08 19.45
C ASP A 49 -24.57 29.95 20.98
N ASP A 50 -23.47 29.79 21.75
CA ASP A 50 -23.47 29.77 23.21
C ASP A 50 -23.74 31.15 23.87
N LYS A 51 -24.03 32.19 23.08
CA LYS A 51 -24.18 33.60 23.50
C LYS A 51 -22.95 34.21 24.17
N LYS A 52 -21.76 33.63 23.97
CA LYS A 52 -20.50 34.25 24.38
C LYS A 52 -20.03 35.21 23.30
N ILE A 53 -19.52 36.36 23.75
CA ILE A 53 -19.01 37.42 22.90
C ILE A 53 -17.49 37.43 22.97
N ILE A 54 -16.84 37.46 21.81
CA ILE A 54 -15.39 37.57 21.66
C ILE A 54 -15.07 38.90 20.98
N PHE A 55 -14.24 39.72 21.61
CA PHE A 55 -13.77 40.99 21.06
C PHE A 55 -12.54 40.77 20.17
N ALA A 56 -12.50 41.45 19.03
CA ALA A 56 -11.39 41.38 18.09
C ALA A 56 -11.28 42.67 17.25
N HIS A 57 -10.24 42.71 16.41
CA HIS A 57 -9.98 43.78 15.44
C HIS A 57 -10.29 43.28 14.02
N LYS A 58 -11.17 43.96 13.28
CA LYS A 58 -11.54 43.64 11.89
C LYS A 58 -10.31 43.55 11.00
N VAL A 59 -9.38 44.49 11.15
CA VAL A 59 -8.13 44.52 10.35
C VAL A 59 -7.25 43.29 10.59
N VAL A 60 -7.12 42.84 11.85
CA VAL A 60 -6.30 41.68 12.19
C VAL A 60 -6.96 40.40 11.66
N LEU A 61 -8.26 40.24 11.91
CA LEU A 61 -9.03 39.10 11.40
C LEU A 61 -9.01 39.04 9.86
N ALA A 62 -9.27 40.15 9.17
CA ALA A 62 -9.27 40.22 7.71
C ALA A 62 -7.88 40.03 7.09
N SER A 63 -6.81 40.31 7.83
CA SER A 63 -5.44 40.11 7.35
C SER A 63 -5.01 38.64 7.37
N ALA A 64 -5.48 37.87 8.35
CA ALA A 64 -5.05 36.50 8.57
C ALA A 64 -6.06 35.44 8.11
N CYS A 65 -7.34 35.80 7.98
CA CYS A 65 -8.43 34.88 7.71
C CYS A 65 -9.21 35.30 6.45
N PRO A 66 -9.14 34.51 5.36
CA PRO A 66 -9.85 34.81 4.11
C PRO A 66 -11.37 34.96 4.29
N PHE A 67 -11.97 34.17 5.19
CA PHE A 67 -13.39 34.27 5.48
C PHE A 67 -13.77 35.64 6.05
N PHE A 68 -13.03 36.12 7.06
CA PHE A 68 -13.27 37.45 7.63
C PHE A 68 -12.91 38.58 6.65
N HIS A 69 -11.89 38.37 5.81
CA HIS A 69 -11.57 39.30 4.74
C HIS A 69 -12.77 39.51 3.81
N ALA A 70 -13.35 38.42 3.30
CA ALA A 70 -14.53 38.49 2.44
C ALA A 70 -15.72 39.10 3.17
N MET A 71 -16.00 38.67 4.41
CA MET A 71 -17.09 39.17 5.23
C MET A 71 -17.05 40.69 5.44
N PHE A 72 -15.89 41.25 5.78
CA PHE A 72 -15.76 42.69 6.09
C PHE A 72 -15.57 43.58 4.85
N THR A 73 -15.30 43.00 3.68
CA THR A 73 -15.13 43.75 2.43
C THR A 73 -16.37 43.70 1.53
N ASN A 74 -16.97 42.52 1.36
CA ASN A 74 -17.96 42.25 0.32
C ASN A 74 -19.40 42.13 0.85
N PHE A 75 -19.59 41.98 2.16
CA PHE A 75 -20.92 41.75 2.74
C PHE A 75 -21.38 42.90 3.66
N ALA A 76 -22.66 42.86 4.06
CA ALA A 76 -23.30 43.91 4.85
C ALA A 76 -22.71 44.01 6.27
N GLU A 77 -22.11 42.93 6.75
CA GLU A 77 -21.36 42.75 8.00
C GLU A 77 -20.24 43.77 8.20
N LYS A 78 -19.78 44.42 7.11
CA LYS A 78 -18.88 45.57 7.18
C LYS A 78 -19.38 46.67 8.14
N ASN A 79 -20.68 46.95 8.11
CA ASN A 79 -21.31 48.04 8.86
C ASN A 79 -21.77 47.62 10.26
N TYR A 80 -21.62 46.35 10.63
CA TYR A 80 -22.03 45.84 11.92
C TYR A 80 -20.83 45.67 12.84
N ASP A 81 -21.02 46.01 14.11
CA ASP A 81 -20.03 45.78 15.17
C ASP A 81 -20.25 44.43 15.86
N LEU A 82 -21.43 43.82 15.69
CA LEU A 82 -21.78 42.50 16.23
C LEU A 82 -22.06 41.54 15.07
N VAL A 83 -21.31 40.44 15.03
CA VAL A 83 -21.45 39.38 14.02
C VAL A 83 -21.74 38.07 14.72
N THR A 84 -22.89 37.45 14.40
CA THR A 84 -23.26 36.15 14.96
C THR A 84 -22.70 35.01 14.10
N MET A 85 -21.81 34.22 14.69
CA MET A 85 -21.14 33.07 14.10
C MET A 85 -21.90 31.79 14.46
N ARG A 86 -22.63 31.24 13.48
CA ARG A 86 -23.40 30.00 13.64
C ARG A 86 -22.51 28.77 13.46
N GLN A 87 -22.86 27.67 14.11
CA GLN A 87 -22.19 26.35 14.07
C GLN A 87 -20.77 26.36 14.64
N LEU A 88 -20.47 27.26 15.57
CA LEU A 88 -19.14 27.39 16.17
C LEU A 88 -19.22 27.42 17.69
N ASN A 89 -18.43 26.54 18.32
CA ASN A 89 -18.24 26.54 19.77
C ASN A 89 -17.41 27.76 20.19
N SER A 90 -17.84 28.43 21.26
CA SER A 90 -17.13 29.58 21.85
C SER A 90 -15.66 29.30 22.18
N THR A 91 -15.35 28.09 22.63
CA THR A 91 -13.98 27.68 23.01
C THR A 91 -13.09 27.56 21.78
N CYS A 92 -13.57 26.94 20.70
CA CYS A 92 -12.81 26.78 19.46
C CYS A 92 -12.61 28.11 18.75
N LEU A 93 -13.64 28.97 18.71
CA LEU A 93 -13.49 30.30 18.13
C LEU A 93 -12.46 31.12 18.90
N GLN A 94 -12.46 31.06 20.24
CA GLN A 94 -11.45 31.74 21.05
C GLN A 94 -10.03 31.23 20.75
N LEU A 95 -9.84 29.91 20.57
CA LEU A 95 -8.55 29.33 20.19
C LEU A 95 -8.08 29.80 18.81
N LEU A 96 -8.98 29.84 17.83
CA LEU A 96 -8.66 30.31 16.48
C LEU A 96 -8.35 31.80 16.44
N VAL A 97 -9.10 32.63 17.17
CA VAL A 97 -8.79 34.06 17.30
C VAL A 97 -7.48 34.26 18.07
N ASN A 98 -7.18 33.45 19.10
CA ASN A 98 -5.87 33.47 19.74
C ASN A 98 -4.74 33.08 18.77
N PHE A 99 -4.98 32.09 17.90
CA PHE A 99 -4.02 31.69 16.88
C PHE A 99 -3.75 32.82 15.89
N ILE A 100 -4.79 33.51 15.39
CA ILE A 100 -4.63 34.65 14.47
C ILE A 100 -3.70 35.73 15.04
N TYR A 101 -3.74 35.96 16.36
CA TYR A 101 -2.92 36.97 17.01
C TYR A 101 -1.56 36.46 17.50
N SER A 102 -1.40 35.17 17.78
CA SER A 102 -0.17 34.64 18.41
C SER A 102 0.65 33.72 17.52
N GLY A 103 0.06 33.20 16.44
CA GLY A 103 0.61 32.14 15.59
C GLY A 103 0.73 30.78 16.30
N LYS A 104 0.14 30.62 17.49
CA LYS A 104 0.26 29.40 18.31
C LYS A 104 -1.11 28.81 18.60
N ILE A 105 -1.25 27.50 18.43
CA ILE A 105 -2.48 26.77 18.75
C ILE A 105 -2.17 25.45 19.45
N VAL A 106 -3.01 25.07 20.41
CA VAL A 106 -2.88 23.82 21.17
C VAL A 106 -3.97 22.86 20.70
N ILE A 107 -3.55 21.78 20.05
CA ILE A 107 -4.43 20.73 19.51
C ILE A 107 -4.42 19.54 20.48
N THR A 108 -5.59 18.99 20.78
CA THR A 108 -5.81 17.86 21.70
C THR A 108 -6.89 16.93 21.13
N GLU A 109 -6.93 15.68 21.58
CA GLU A 109 -7.93 14.69 21.14
C GLU A 109 -9.39 15.16 21.31
N LYS A 110 -9.66 15.95 22.35
CA LYS A 110 -11.02 16.44 22.64
C LYS A 110 -11.43 17.63 21.78
N ASN A 111 -10.47 18.44 21.32
CA ASN A 111 -10.76 19.67 20.57
C ASN A 111 -10.56 19.52 19.06
N VAL A 112 -9.82 18.52 18.59
CA VAL A 112 -9.38 18.42 17.20
C VAL A 112 -10.55 18.36 16.20
N GLN A 113 -11.63 17.66 16.53
CA GLN A 113 -12.79 17.54 15.64
C GLN A 113 -13.54 18.88 15.46
N ASP A 114 -13.84 19.56 16.58
CA ASP A 114 -14.48 20.87 16.56
C ASP A 114 -13.56 21.93 15.94
N LEU A 115 -12.26 21.84 16.21
CA LEU A 115 -11.25 22.77 15.70
C LEU A 115 -11.06 22.61 14.19
N LEU A 116 -11.00 21.37 13.68
CA LEU A 116 -10.91 21.08 12.25
C LEU A 116 -12.15 21.59 11.50
N SER A 117 -13.34 21.35 12.07
CA SER A 117 -14.61 21.86 11.54
C SER A 117 -14.60 23.40 11.44
N ALA A 118 -14.18 24.05 12.52
CA ALA A 118 -14.09 25.51 12.61
C ALA A 118 -13.02 26.10 11.66
N ALA A 119 -11.86 25.46 11.55
CA ALA A 119 -10.78 25.86 10.66
C ALA A 119 -11.20 25.76 9.19
N ASN A 120 -11.93 24.70 8.82
CA ASN A 120 -12.46 24.54 7.48
C ASN A 120 -13.52 25.60 7.14
N LEU A 121 -14.42 25.90 8.09
CA LEU A 121 -15.44 26.96 7.92
C LEU A 121 -14.80 28.35 7.74
N LEU A 122 -13.80 28.66 8.56
CA LEU A 122 -13.06 29.94 8.50
C LEU A 122 -11.96 29.95 7.42
N GLN A 123 -11.78 28.85 6.68
CA GLN A 123 -10.77 28.69 5.63
C GLN A 123 -9.32 28.92 6.10
N LEU A 124 -9.01 28.56 7.36
CA LEU A 124 -7.67 28.61 7.92
C LEU A 124 -6.90 27.32 7.59
N GLN A 125 -6.23 27.29 6.44
CA GLN A 125 -5.55 26.09 5.93
C GLN A 125 -4.41 25.62 6.86
N GLU A 126 -3.62 26.54 7.43
CA GLU A 126 -2.51 26.17 8.33
C GLU A 126 -2.98 25.39 9.56
N VAL A 127 -4.13 25.78 10.13
CA VAL A 127 -4.72 25.09 11.28
C VAL A 127 -5.32 23.75 10.83
N LYS A 128 -5.95 23.72 9.65
CA LYS A 128 -6.50 22.50 9.06
C LYS A 128 -5.40 21.45 8.85
N ASP A 129 -4.27 21.86 8.28
CA ASP A 129 -3.12 20.98 8.03
C ASP A 129 -2.51 20.49 9.34
N ALA A 130 -2.32 21.37 10.34
CA ALA A 130 -1.85 20.97 11.67
C ALA A 130 -2.80 19.99 12.38
N CYS A 131 -4.12 20.16 12.24
CA CYS A 131 -5.10 19.20 12.74
C CYS A 131 -5.01 17.86 12.00
N CYS A 132 -4.80 17.87 10.68
CA CYS A 132 -4.63 16.64 9.90
C CYS A 132 -3.35 15.90 10.30
N ASP A 133 -2.22 16.59 10.45
CA ASP A 133 -0.97 15.98 10.88
C ASP A 133 -1.08 15.41 12.30
N PHE A 134 -1.79 16.08 13.21
CA PHE A 134 -2.08 15.53 14.53
C PHE A 134 -2.91 14.23 14.45
N LEU A 135 -3.97 14.21 13.63
CA LEU A 135 -4.79 13.02 13.43
C LEU A 135 -4.01 11.87 12.79
N GLU A 136 -3.09 12.15 11.85
CA GLU A 136 -2.19 11.14 11.26
C GLU A 136 -1.32 10.48 12.33
N THR A 137 -0.78 11.25 13.28
CA THR A 137 0.05 10.67 14.37
C THR A 137 -0.73 9.84 15.38
N GLN A 138 -2.05 10.01 15.47
CA GLN A 138 -2.92 9.33 16.43
C GLN A 138 -3.72 8.18 15.82
N LEU A 139 -3.48 7.82 14.54
CA LEU A 139 -4.17 6.70 13.89
C LEU A 139 -3.94 5.38 14.64
N CYS A 140 -5.02 4.75 15.07
CA CYS A 140 -5.02 3.45 15.74
C CYS A 140 -6.20 2.58 15.27
N SER A 141 -6.14 1.28 15.58
CA SER A 141 -7.15 0.32 15.12
C SER A 141 -8.57 0.61 15.63
N THR A 142 -8.73 1.35 16.73
CA THR A 142 -10.05 1.69 17.28
C THR A 142 -10.62 3.02 16.77
N ASN A 143 -9.79 3.96 16.32
CA ASN A 143 -10.23 5.31 15.91
C ASN A 143 -10.12 5.56 14.39
N CYS A 144 -9.48 4.67 13.64
CA CYS A 144 -9.17 4.89 12.23
C CYS A 144 -10.43 5.09 11.37
N ILE A 145 -11.55 4.45 11.71
CA ILE A 145 -12.82 4.60 11.00
C ILE A 145 -13.40 5.99 11.27
N GLY A 146 -13.46 6.42 12.54
CA GLY A 146 -13.86 7.77 12.93
C GLY A 146 -13.02 8.84 12.23
N ILE A 147 -11.69 8.70 12.24
CA ILE A 147 -10.77 9.64 11.58
C ILE A 147 -11.01 9.66 10.06
N ASN A 148 -11.25 8.49 9.44
CA ASN A 148 -11.56 8.41 8.01
C ASN A 148 -12.86 9.14 7.65
N LYS A 149 -13.92 9.01 8.47
CA LYS A 149 -15.18 9.75 8.29
C LYS A 149 -14.98 11.26 8.44
N ILE A 150 -14.16 11.69 9.41
CA ILE A 150 -13.81 13.10 9.61
C ILE A 150 -13.03 13.64 8.40
N ALA A 151 -12.09 12.85 7.86
CA ALA A 151 -11.30 13.22 6.69
C ALA A 151 -12.18 13.40 5.44
N ASP A 152 -13.17 12.51 5.23
CA ASP A 152 -14.14 12.61 4.15
C ASP A 152 -15.02 13.86 4.29
N LEU A 153 -15.56 14.10 5.49
CA LEU A 153 -16.42 15.25 5.79
C LEU A 153 -15.73 16.60 5.53
N HIS A 154 -14.43 16.72 5.82
CA HIS A 154 -13.65 17.95 5.61
C HIS A 154 -12.83 17.96 4.31
N SER A 155 -13.02 16.94 3.45
CA SER A 155 -12.32 16.77 2.17
C SER A 155 -10.79 16.83 2.31
N CYS A 156 -10.26 16.24 3.38
CA CYS A 156 -8.82 16.15 3.64
C CYS A 156 -8.24 14.95 2.89
N MET A 157 -7.89 15.12 1.61
CA MET A 157 -7.47 14.01 0.74
C MET A 157 -6.23 13.25 1.22
N LYS A 158 -5.24 13.94 1.81
CA LYS A 158 -4.02 13.33 2.35
C LYS A 158 -4.35 12.39 3.52
N LEU A 159 -5.06 12.92 4.52
CA LEU A 159 -5.51 12.16 5.68
C LEU A 159 -6.41 10.98 5.26
N LEU A 160 -7.36 11.21 4.35
CA LEU A 160 -8.27 10.18 3.83
C LEU A 160 -7.51 9.02 3.19
N THR A 161 -6.50 9.32 2.37
CA THR A 161 -5.70 8.27 1.73
C THR A 161 -4.91 7.48 2.76
N ASN A 162 -4.31 8.17 3.73
CA ASN A 162 -3.52 7.54 4.80
C ASN A 162 -4.40 6.69 5.73
N SER A 163 -5.59 7.16 6.11
CA SER A 163 -6.55 6.39 6.91
C SER A 163 -7.11 5.20 6.14
N GLU A 164 -7.45 5.34 4.86
CA GLU A 164 -7.87 4.21 4.02
C GLU A 164 -6.76 3.15 3.91
N LEU A 165 -5.50 3.56 3.75
CA LEU A 165 -4.36 2.64 3.73
C LEU A 165 -4.19 1.92 5.07
N TYR A 166 -4.27 2.65 6.18
CA TYR A 166 -4.17 2.08 7.52
C TYR A 166 -5.29 1.05 7.79
N ILE A 167 -6.54 1.38 7.44
CA ILE A 167 -7.69 0.46 7.56
C ILE A 167 -7.45 -0.82 6.73
N ARG A 168 -6.88 -0.69 5.53
CA ARG A 168 -6.57 -1.86 4.68
C ARG A 168 -5.44 -2.72 5.25
N GLN A 169 -4.44 -2.12 5.88
CA GLN A 169 -3.30 -2.82 6.47
C GLN A 169 -3.66 -3.55 7.78
N HIS A 170 -4.44 -2.90 8.64
CA HIS A 170 -4.80 -3.40 9.97
C HIS A 170 -6.24 -3.94 10.04
N PHE A 171 -6.82 -4.33 8.91
CA PHE A 171 -8.24 -4.72 8.81
C PHE A 171 -8.66 -5.78 9.85
N SER A 172 -7.78 -6.76 10.12
CA SER A 172 -8.05 -7.84 11.06
C SER A 172 -8.40 -7.36 12.48
N GLU A 173 -7.77 -6.27 12.93
CA GLU A 173 -8.00 -5.67 14.25
C GLU A 173 -9.17 -4.68 14.21
N VAL A 174 -9.26 -3.88 13.14
CA VAL A 174 -10.29 -2.85 12.96
C VAL A 174 -11.70 -3.44 12.94
N VAL A 175 -11.86 -4.61 12.32
CA VAL A 175 -13.14 -5.35 12.25
C VAL A 175 -13.67 -5.73 13.64
N ASP A 176 -12.79 -5.92 14.62
CA ASP A 176 -13.21 -6.32 15.94
C ASP A 176 -13.76 -5.16 16.79
N GLY A 177 -13.55 -3.92 16.35
CA GLY A 177 -14.04 -2.70 16.98
C GLY A 177 -15.55 -2.41 16.76
N GLU A 178 -16.14 -1.66 17.69
CA GLU A 178 -17.53 -1.21 17.63
C GLU A 178 -17.78 -0.21 16.50
N GLU A 179 -16.80 0.65 16.18
CA GLU A 179 -16.94 1.66 15.11
C GLU A 179 -17.24 1.04 13.75
N PHE A 180 -16.75 -0.19 13.49
CA PHE A 180 -17.03 -0.93 12.26
C PHE A 180 -18.53 -1.24 12.10
N LEU A 181 -19.23 -1.52 13.20
CA LEU A 181 -20.67 -1.83 13.18
C LEU A 181 -21.52 -0.61 12.79
N SER A 182 -20.96 0.60 12.96
CA SER A 182 -21.58 1.88 12.59
C SER A 182 -21.40 2.28 11.12
N LEU A 183 -20.67 1.49 10.33
CA LEU A 183 -20.49 1.75 8.90
C LEU A 183 -21.78 1.49 8.10
N SER A 184 -21.97 2.27 7.05
CA SER A 184 -23.04 2.08 6.07
C SER A 184 -22.77 0.88 5.17
N SER A 185 -23.81 0.37 4.50
CA SER A 185 -23.68 -0.75 3.56
C SER A 185 -22.73 -0.45 2.41
N GLU A 186 -22.75 0.79 1.90
CA GLU A 186 -21.92 1.20 0.75
C GLU A 186 -20.44 1.23 1.12
N GLU A 187 -20.10 1.74 2.31
CA GLU A 187 -18.73 1.76 2.83
C GLU A 187 -18.20 0.33 3.03
N VAL A 188 -19.00 -0.56 3.61
CA VAL A 188 -18.61 -1.97 3.82
C VAL A 188 -18.43 -2.69 2.49
N ILE A 189 -19.32 -2.49 1.51
CA ILE A 189 -19.16 -3.03 0.16
C ILE A 189 -17.89 -2.48 -0.48
N LYS A 190 -17.61 -1.18 -0.37
CA LYS A 190 -16.37 -0.57 -0.91
C LYS A 190 -15.12 -1.21 -0.28
N LEU A 191 -15.10 -1.40 1.05
CA LEU A 191 -13.99 -2.03 1.75
C LEU A 191 -13.79 -3.49 1.31
N ILE A 192 -14.86 -4.28 1.28
CA ILE A 192 -14.82 -5.70 0.92
C ILE A 192 -14.73 -5.88 -0.59
N SER A 193 -14.98 -4.90 -1.44
CA SER A 193 -14.72 -5.05 -2.88
C SER A 193 -13.22 -4.93 -3.22
N SER A 194 -12.43 -4.33 -2.32
CA SER A 194 -11.02 -4.01 -2.58
C SER A 194 -10.09 -5.23 -2.64
N ASP A 195 -9.38 -5.38 -3.75
CA ASP A 195 -8.32 -6.36 -3.94
C ASP A 195 -7.08 -6.10 -3.07
N LYS A 196 -6.96 -4.91 -2.47
CA LYS A 196 -5.78 -4.47 -1.70
C LYS A 196 -5.94 -4.67 -0.18
N LEU A 197 -6.96 -5.41 0.24
CA LEU A 197 -7.24 -5.67 1.65
C LEU A 197 -6.22 -6.66 2.21
N ILE A 198 -5.48 -6.29 3.27
CA ILE A 198 -4.52 -7.19 3.91
C ILE A 198 -5.25 -7.98 4.99
N VAL A 199 -5.60 -9.23 4.66
CA VAL A 199 -6.25 -10.17 5.57
C VAL A 199 -5.51 -11.50 5.61
N PRO A 200 -5.40 -12.15 6.78
CA PRO A 200 -4.73 -13.43 6.90
C PRO A 200 -5.51 -14.56 6.21
N THR A 201 -6.84 -14.51 6.27
CA THR A 201 -7.74 -15.48 5.63
C THR A 201 -9.04 -14.80 5.18
N GLU A 202 -9.64 -15.30 4.10
CA GLU A 202 -11.00 -14.89 3.68
C GLU A 202 -12.07 -15.29 4.70
N GLU A 203 -11.77 -16.24 5.59
CA GLU A 203 -12.62 -16.63 6.72
C GLU A 203 -12.87 -15.43 7.66
N LYS A 204 -11.86 -14.59 7.92
CA LYS A 204 -12.03 -13.38 8.75
C LYS A 204 -12.92 -12.34 8.05
N VAL A 205 -12.85 -12.23 6.72
CA VAL A 205 -13.73 -11.35 5.93
C VAL A 205 -15.18 -11.85 5.99
N TYR A 206 -15.39 -13.16 5.93
CA TYR A 206 -16.70 -13.77 6.12
C TYR A 206 -17.27 -13.51 7.53
N GLU A 207 -16.47 -13.75 8.58
CA GLU A 207 -16.88 -13.52 9.97
C GLU A 207 -17.24 -12.05 10.21
N CYS A 208 -16.49 -11.14 9.59
CA CYS A 208 -16.75 -9.70 9.58
C CYS A 208 -18.13 -9.34 9.01
N VAL A 209 -18.46 -9.84 7.81
CA VAL A 209 -19.76 -9.59 7.17
C VAL A 209 -20.90 -10.10 8.03
N ILE A 210 -20.79 -11.32 8.56
CA ILE A 210 -21.82 -11.92 9.39
C ILE A 210 -21.99 -11.13 10.70
N ARG A 211 -20.90 -10.69 11.33
CA ARG A 211 -20.96 -9.85 12.54
C ARG A 211 -21.67 -8.53 12.27
N TRP A 212 -21.36 -7.86 11.16
CA TRP A 212 -21.99 -6.59 10.77
C TRP A 212 -23.49 -6.74 10.45
N VAL A 213 -23.89 -7.83 9.79
CA VAL A 213 -25.30 -8.12 9.51
C VAL A 213 -26.07 -8.50 10.77
N LYS A 214 -25.46 -9.27 11.69
CA LYS A 214 -26.09 -9.68 12.96
C LYS A 214 -26.39 -8.50 13.89
N HIS A 215 -25.66 -7.39 13.78
CA HIS A 215 -25.91 -6.19 14.58
C HIS A 215 -27.28 -5.55 14.27
N GLU A 216 -27.70 -5.50 13.00
CA GLU A 216 -29.01 -4.97 12.59
C GLU A 216 -29.70 -5.91 11.60
N LEU A 217 -30.21 -7.03 12.11
CA LEU A 217 -30.85 -8.07 11.30
C LEU A 217 -32.07 -7.58 10.49
N GLY A 218 -32.74 -6.52 10.92
CA GLY A 218 -33.96 -6.01 10.28
C GLY A 218 -33.71 -5.43 8.89
N THR A 219 -32.73 -4.53 8.76
CA THR A 219 -32.43 -3.80 7.52
C THR A 219 -31.31 -4.49 6.72
N ARG A 220 -30.29 -5.00 7.40
CA ARG A 220 -29.05 -5.50 6.75
C ARG A 220 -29.20 -6.89 6.13
N LYS A 221 -30.23 -7.67 6.51
CA LYS A 221 -30.48 -9.01 5.96
C LYS A 221 -30.69 -8.99 4.44
N CYS A 222 -31.31 -7.94 3.90
CA CYS A 222 -31.54 -7.82 2.45
C CYS A 222 -30.25 -7.52 1.66
N ILE A 223 -29.22 -6.99 2.32
CA ILE A 223 -27.95 -6.59 1.72
C ILE A 223 -26.91 -7.72 1.77
N LEU A 224 -27.17 -8.75 2.59
CA LEU A 224 -26.29 -9.91 2.74
C LEU A 224 -25.87 -10.54 1.39
N PRO A 225 -26.74 -10.75 0.39
CA PRO A 225 -26.31 -11.33 -0.89
C PRO A 225 -25.29 -10.47 -1.64
N GLN A 226 -25.46 -9.15 -1.62
CA GLN A 226 -24.54 -8.20 -2.26
C GLN A 226 -23.17 -8.20 -1.57
N LEU A 227 -23.15 -8.32 -0.24
CA LEU A 227 -21.91 -8.45 0.51
C LEU A 227 -21.20 -9.78 0.21
N MET A 228 -21.96 -10.88 0.18
CA MET A 228 -21.44 -12.23 -0.08
C MET A 228 -20.87 -12.40 -1.48
N GLU A 229 -21.35 -11.64 -2.47
CA GLU A 229 -20.75 -11.60 -3.81
C GLU A 229 -19.27 -11.20 -3.78
N HIS A 230 -18.90 -10.33 -2.85
CA HIS A 230 -17.53 -9.88 -2.71
C HIS A 230 -16.69 -10.81 -1.82
N VAL A 231 -17.28 -11.59 -0.92
CA VAL A 231 -16.52 -12.54 -0.08
C VAL A 231 -15.99 -13.70 -0.94
N ARG A 232 -14.66 -13.93 -0.93
CA ARG A 232 -14.03 -14.94 -1.80
C ARG A 232 -14.04 -16.31 -1.13
N LEU A 233 -15.23 -16.88 -0.98
CA LEU A 233 -15.45 -18.16 -0.31
C LEU A 233 -14.65 -19.32 -0.94
N SER A 234 -14.36 -19.26 -2.24
CA SER A 234 -13.55 -20.25 -2.96
C SER A 234 -12.09 -20.31 -2.51
N LEU A 235 -11.61 -19.30 -1.77
CA LEU A 235 -10.29 -19.27 -1.17
C LEU A 235 -10.31 -19.62 0.33
N ALA A 236 -11.50 -19.79 0.93
CA ALA A 236 -11.61 -20.28 2.30
C ALA A 236 -11.36 -21.79 2.37
N SER A 237 -11.03 -22.32 3.55
CA SER A 237 -10.79 -23.75 3.68
C SER A 237 -12.09 -24.56 3.48
N LYS A 238 -12.02 -25.65 2.72
CA LYS A 238 -13.18 -26.53 2.47
C LYS A 238 -13.83 -27.00 3.77
N HIS A 239 -13.03 -27.29 4.80
CA HIS A 239 -13.52 -27.70 6.11
C HIS A 239 -14.34 -26.59 6.80
N TYR A 240 -13.87 -25.35 6.74
CA TYR A 240 -14.55 -24.20 7.33
C TYR A 240 -15.88 -23.92 6.63
N VAL A 241 -15.90 -23.95 5.29
CA VAL A 241 -17.12 -23.72 4.51
C VAL A 241 -18.22 -24.72 4.88
N LEU A 242 -17.89 -26.02 4.92
CA LEU A 242 -18.86 -27.07 5.23
C LEU A 242 -19.38 -27.01 6.67
N LYS A 243 -18.52 -26.67 7.64
CA LYS A 243 -18.87 -26.71 9.07
C LYS A 243 -19.53 -25.42 9.57
N LYS A 244 -19.05 -24.25 9.14
CA LYS A 244 -19.55 -22.95 9.65
C LYS A 244 -20.45 -22.21 8.67
N VAL A 245 -20.05 -22.14 7.40
CA VAL A 245 -20.77 -21.30 6.41
C VAL A 245 -22.10 -21.95 6.01
N VAL A 246 -22.10 -23.25 5.69
CA VAL A 246 -23.32 -23.99 5.34
C VAL A 246 -24.27 -24.08 6.54
N GLU A 247 -23.76 -24.17 7.76
CA GLU A 247 -24.60 -24.33 8.95
C GLU A 247 -25.29 -23.03 9.40
N GLU A 248 -24.77 -21.86 9.01
CA GLU A 248 -25.26 -20.54 9.46
C GLU A 248 -26.70 -20.27 8.96
N PRO A 249 -27.64 -19.93 9.87
CA PRO A 249 -29.06 -19.75 9.53
C PRO A 249 -29.33 -18.59 8.57
N LEU A 250 -28.49 -17.56 8.55
CA LEU A 250 -28.63 -16.42 7.62
C LEU A 250 -28.41 -16.84 6.16
N ILE A 251 -27.53 -17.83 5.94
CA ILE A 251 -27.19 -18.33 4.60
C ILE A 251 -28.19 -19.39 4.16
N LYS A 252 -28.56 -20.32 5.05
CA LYS A 252 -29.60 -21.33 4.75
C LYS A 252 -30.90 -20.72 4.27
N ASN A 253 -31.29 -19.58 4.84
CA ASN A 253 -32.53 -18.90 4.51
C ASN A 253 -32.47 -18.02 3.24
N CYS A 254 -31.31 -17.93 2.57
CA CYS A 254 -31.13 -17.11 1.38
C CYS A 254 -30.68 -17.96 0.18
N LEU A 255 -31.46 -17.95 -0.90
CA LEU A 255 -31.16 -18.71 -2.12
C LEU A 255 -29.88 -18.23 -2.82
N GLU A 256 -29.67 -16.91 -2.90
CA GLU A 256 -28.49 -16.32 -3.55
C GLU A 256 -27.19 -16.62 -2.80
N CYS A 257 -27.21 -16.55 -1.46
CA CYS A 257 -26.04 -16.91 -0.65
C CYS A 257 -25.67 -18.39 -0.81
N ASN A 258 -26.67 -19.28 -0.90
CA ASN A 258 -26.42 -20.70 -1.17
C ASN A 258 -25.75 -20.92 -2.53
N HIS A 259 -26.14 -20.16 -3.56
CA HIS A 259 -25.50 -20.23 -4.88
C HIS A 259 -23.99 -19.95 -4.78
N TYR A 260 -23.57 -18.92 -4.03
CA TYR A 260 -22.14 -18.61 -3.83
C TYR A 260 -21.39 -19.72 -3.06
N VAL A 261 -22.05 -20.37 -2.09
CA VAL A 261 -21.46 -21.50 -1.37
C VAL A 261 -21.26 -22.71 -2.30
N PHE A 262 -22.25 -23.01 -3.15
CA PHE A 262 -22.12 -24.07 -4.15
C PHE A 262 -21.03 -23.77 -5.19
N GLU A 263 -20.92 -22.51 -5.63
CA GLU A 263 -19.83 -22.06 -6.53
C GLU A 263 -18.45 -22.32 -5.89
N ALA A 264 -18.28 -21.96 -4.61
CA ALA A 264 -17.04 -22.20 -3.87
C ALA A 264 -16.73 -23.70 -3.70
N LEU A 265 -17.72 -24.52 -3.36
CA LEU A 265 -17.53 -25.97 -3.24
C LEU A 265 -17.19 -26.63 -4.58
N ASN A 266 -17.83 -26.21 -5.67
CA ASN A 266 -17.50 -26.65 -7.02
C ASN A 266 -16.08 -26.24 -7.41
N PHE A 267 -15.64 -25.03 -7.04
CA PHE A 267 -14.25 -24.60 -7.25
C PHE A 267 -13.25 -25.55 -6.57
N HIS A 268 -13.50 -25.95 -5.32
CA HIS A 268 -12.63 -26.93 -4.64
C HIS A 268 -12.63 -28.32 -5.26
N ILE A 269 -13.71 -28.72 -5.95
CA ILE A 269 -13.79 -29.99 -6.68
C ILE A 269 -13.05 -29.88 -8.03
N LEU A 270 -13.18 -28.75 -8.72
CA LEU A 270 -12.57 -28.53 -10.05
C LEU A 270 -11.08 -28.19 -9.99
N LYS A 271 -10.58 -27.64 -8.86
CA LYS A 271 -9.16 -27.30 -8.68
C LYS A 271 -8.25 -28.55 -8.79
N SER A 272 -8.80 -29.75 -8.60
CA SER A 272 -8.06 -31.01 -8.81
C SER A 272 -7.98 -31.45 -10.27
N GLU A 273 -8.76 -30.88 -11.20
CA GLU A 273 -8.90 -31.44 -12.55
C GLU A 273 -8.58 -30.49 -13.72
N GLU A 274 -8.70 -29.15 -13.66
CA GLU A 274 -8.35 -28.28 -14.82
C GLU A 274 -8.23 -26.76 -14.51
N LEU A 275 -7.69 -25.98 -15.48
CA LEU A 275 -7.55 -24.51 -15.42
C LEU A 275 -8.92 -23.82 -15.32
N ILE A 276 -9.29 -23.35 -14.13
CA ILE A 276 -10.54 -22.64 -13.89
C ILE A 276 -10.43 -21.17 -14.38
N PRO A 277 -11.42 -20.63 -15.11
CA PRO A 277 -11.50 -19.22 -15.44
C PRO A 277 -11.44 -18.33 -14.19
N GLN A 278 -10.52 -17.35 -14.20
CA GLN A 278 -10.34 -16.42 -13.07
C GLN A 278 -11.47 -15.39 -13.03
N ASN A 279 -12.43 -15.60 -12.12
CA ASN A 279 -13.39 -14.56 -11.72
C ASN A 279 -12.88 -13.81 -10.48
N THR A 280 -13.38 -12.59 -10.23
CA THR A 280 -13.03 -11.76 -9.05
C THR A 280 -13.17 -12.51 -7.72
N ARG A 281 -14.06 -13.51 -7.66
CA ARG A 281 -14.30 -14.36 -6.48
C ARG A 281 -13.24 -15.46 -6.29
N ASN A 282 -12.55 -15.87 -7.35
CA ASN A 282 -11.57 -16.96 -7.33
C ASN A 282 -10.12 -16.46 -7.40
N LYS A 283 -9.93 -15.14 -7.57
CA LYS A 283 -8.64 -14.48 -7.57
C LYS A 283 -8.28 -14.04 -6.14
N PRO A 284 -7.07 -14.31 -5.60
CA PRO A 284 -6.65 -13.80 -4.29
C PRO A 284 -6.62 -12.26 -4.20
N ARG A 285 -6.95 -11.71 -3.01
CA ARG A 285 -6.97 -10.25 -2.71
C ARG A 285 -5.56 -9.73 -2.53
N HIS A 286 -4.80 -9.65 -3.62
CA HIS A 286 -3.34 -9.52 -3.63
C HIS A 286 -2.72 -10.91 -3.61
N GLY A 287 -2.30 -11.38 -4.79
CA GLY A 287 -1.36 -12.49 -4.86
C GLY A 287 -0.15 -12.14 -4.01
N ASP A 288 0.25 -13.04 -3.13
CA ASP A 288 1.46 -12.92 -2.34
C ASP A 288 2.64 -12.89 -3.30
N GLN A 289 3.00 -11.70 -3.81
CA GLN A 289 4.25 -11.51 -4.53
C GLN A 289 5.35 -11.60 -3.48
N VAL A 290 5.81 -12.83 -3.26
CA VAL A 290 6.94 -13.13 -2.43
C VAL A 290 8.21 -13.15 -3.28
N ILE A 291 9.32 -12.74 -2.70
CA ILE A 291 10.62 -12.96 -3.33
C ILE A 291 11.12 -14.30 -2.82
N LEU A 292 11.22 -15.29 -3.69
CA LEU A 292 11.77 -16.59 -3.36
C LEU A 292 13.27 -16.61 -3.68
N VAL A 293 14.08 -16.93 -2.68
CA VAL A 293 15.53 -17.12 -2.78
C VAL A 293 15.81 -18.60 -2.54
N VAL A 294 16.40 -19.25 -3.54
CA VAL A 294 16.56 -20.71 -3.57
C VAL A 294 18.04 -21.05 -3.63
N GLY A 295 18.52 -21.81 -2.65
CA GLY A 295 19.91 -22.27 -2.58
C GLY A 295 20.90 -21.13 -2.34
N GLY A 296 22.13 -21.33 -2.79
CA GLY A 296 23.23 -20.39 -2.56
C GLY A 296 24.44 -21.06 -1.93
N ARG A 297 25.49 -20.28 -1.72
CA ARG A 297 26.77 -20.77 -1.21
C ARG A 297 27.35 -19.80 -0.18
N PHE A 298 27.64 -20.31 1.01
CA PHE A 298 28.46 -19.62 2.00
C PHE A 298 29.60 -20.57 2.38
N GLU A 299 30.84 -20.18 2.10
CA GLU A 299 31.98 -21.10 2.21
C GLU A 299 32.06 -21.75 3.62
N PRO A 300 32.24 -23.09 3.72
CA PRO A 300 32.44 -24.08 2.66
C PRO A 300 31.19 -24.88 2.25
N GLU A 301 29.99 -24.58 2.77
CA GLU A 301 28.78 -25.40 2.65
C GLU A 301 27.77 -24.83 1.63
N LEU A 302 27.03 -25.70 0.94
CA LEU A 302 25.91 -25.32 0.09
C LEU A 302 24.63 -25.34 0.92
N TYR A 303 23.76 -24.36 0.71
CA TYR A 303 22.49 -24.31 1.42
C TYR A 303 21.41 -25.09 0.68
N GLU A 304 20.77 -25.99 1.42
CA GLU A 304 19.55 -26.69 1.00
C GLU A 304 18.30 -25.86 1.26
N TYR A 305 18.40 -24.82 2.11
CA TYR A 305 17.24 -24.04 2.48
C TYR A 305 16.83 -23.05 1.39
N THR A 306 15.52 -22.89 1.27
CA THR A 306 14.88 -21.83 0.50
C THR A 306 14.38 -20.79 1.49
N GLU A 307 14.47 -19.51 1.15
CA GLU A 307 13.87 -18.43 1.92
C GLU A 307 12.88 -17.68 1.04
N TRP A 308 11.74 -17.29 1.60
CA TRP A 308 10.87 -16.31 0.97
C TRP A 308 10.81 -15.03 1.78
N TYR A 309 10.91 -13.91 1.10
CA TYR A 309 10.62 -12.61 1.68
C TYR A 309 9.17 -12.27 1.38
N ASP A 310 8.41 -12.00 2.44
CA ASP A 310 7.05 -11.51 2.37
C ASP A 310 7.07 -9.97 2.51
N PRO A 311 6.87 -9.20 1.42
CA PRO A 311 6.83 -7.74 1.49
C PRO A 311 5.68 -7.22 2.35
N LYS A 312 4.62 -8.01 2.60
CA LYS A 312 3.49 -7.61 3.44
C LYS A 312 3.90 -7.51 4.91
N MET A 313 4.83 -8.36 5.34
CA MET A 313 5.28 -8.45 6.73
C MET A 313 6.69 -7.92 6.96
N ASP A 314 7.39 -7.53 5.90
CA ASP A 314 8.80 -7.13 5.90
C ASP A 314 9.70 -8.14 6.63
N ARG A 315 9.50 -9.43 6.34
CA ARG A 315 10.18 -10.52 7.02
C ARG A 315 10.57 -11.63 6.06
N TRP A 316 11.78 -12.14 6.27
CA TRP A 316 12.25 -13.39 5.72
C TRP A 316 11.67 -14.55 6.52
N ARG A 317 11.29 -15.62 5.84
CA ARG A 317 10.90 -16.89 6.46
C ARG A 317 11.54 -18.04 5.69
N TYR A 318 11.79 -19.13 6.41
CA TYR A 318 12.22 -20.37 5.78
C TYR A 318 11.07 -20.98 4.98
N GLY A 319 11.40 -21.39 3.76
CA GLY A 319 10.56 -22.14 2.85
C GLY A 319 11.01 -23.61 2.77
N PRO A 320 10.45 -24.37 1.82
CA PRO A 320 10.76 -25.78 1.64
C PRO A 320 12.22 -26.00 1.23
N GLU A 321 12.87 -26.99 1.82
CA GLU A 321 14.24 -27.37 1.50
C GLU A 321 14.32 -28.06 0.14
N LEU A 322 15.36 -27.73 -0.63
CA LEU A 322 15.71 -28.40 -1.88
C LEU A 322 16.04 -29.87 -1.61
N ILE A 323 15.77 -30.74 -2.60
CA ILE A 323 16.18 -32.15 -2.51
C ILE A 323 17.69 -32.27 -2.73
N ILE A 324 18.23 -31.47 -3.64
CA ILE A 324 19.66 -31.41 -3.93
C ILE A 324 20.14 -29.98 -3.66
N SER A 325 21.18 -29.83 -2.83
CA SER A 325 21.81 -28.54 -2.57
C SER A 325 22.45 -28.02 -3.85
N ARG A 326 21.99 -26.87 -4.35
CA ARG A 326 22.39 -26.34 -5.67
C ARG A 326 23.01 -24.96 -5.54
N GLY A 327 24.27 -24.83 -5.99
CA GLY A 327 24.89 -23.56 -6.31
C GLY A 327 24.78 -23.24 -7.81
N LYS A 328 24.81 -21.97 -8.19
CA LYS A 328 24.92 -21.52 -9.61
C LYS A 328 23.86 -22.09 -10.56
N ALA A 329 22.72 -22.51 -10.00
CA ALA A 329 21.57 -22.98 -10.76
C ALA A 329 20.81 -21.79 -11.35
N GLY A 330 20.02 -22.06 -12.37
CA GLY A 330 19.07 -21.09 -12.90
C GLY A 330 17.70 -21.27 -12.25
N LEU A 331 17.03 -20.16 -11.95
CA LEU A 331 15.70 -20.15 -11.38
C LEU A 331 14.72 -19.46 -12.34
N ALA A 332 13.55 -20.05 -12.55
CA ALA A 332 12.48 -19.38 -13.28
C ALA A 332 11.10 -19.86 -12.84
N THR A 333 10.11 -18.99 -13.05
CA THR A 333 8.71 -19.26 -12.69
C THR A 333 7.88 -19.44 -13.96
N VAL A 334 7.12 -20.52 -14.03
CA VAL A 334 6.15 -20.82 -15.10
C VAL A 334 4.74 -20.67 -14.52
N LYS A 335 3.85 -19.96 -15.23
CA LYS A 335 2.45 -19.72 -14.83
C LYS A 335 2.30 -19.15 -13.40
N ASP A 336 3.24 -18.32 -12.98
CA ASP A 336 3.29 -17.61 -11.69
C ASP A 336 3.38 -18.48 -10.41
N ASN A 337 3.16 -19.81 -10.48
CA ASN A 337 3.10 -20.68 -9.30
C ASN A 337 4.09 -21.86 -9.34
N LEU A 338 4.65 -22.20 -10.50
CA LEU A 338 5.59 -23.30 -10.65
C LEU A 338 7.00 -22.75 -10.74
N VAL A 339 7.79 -22.93 -9.69
CA VAL A 339 9.19 -22.50 -9.68
C VAL A 339 10.08 -23.67 -10.08
N PHE A 340 10.96 -23.46 -11.04
CA PHE A 340 11.93 -24.45 -11.51
C PHE A 340 13.33 -24.03 -11.08
N ALA A 341 14.02 -24.95 -10.39
CA ALA A 341 15.45 -24.90 -10.14
C ALA A 341 16.15 -25.84 -11.13
N VAL A 342 16.93 -25.26 -12.04
CA VAL A 342 17.47 -25.95 -13.22
C VAL A 342 18.99 -26.03 -13.13
N GLY A 343 19.53 -27.25 -13.19
CA GLY A 343 20.98 -27.50 -13.23
C GLY A 343 21.70 -27.03 -11.96
N GLY A 344 22.87 -26.41 -12.17
CA GLY A 344 23.74 -25.93 -11.10
C GLY A 344 24.82 -26.92 -10.72
N VAL A 345 25.31 -26.79 -9.49
CA VAL A 345 26.42 -27.59 -8.97
C VAL A 345 26.10 -28.06 -7.55
N GLU A 346 26.29 -29.36 -7.29
CA GLU A 346 26.09 -29.98 -5.96
C GLU A 346 27.37 -29.98 -5.11
N ASN A 347 28.54 -30.02 -5.74
CA ASN A 347 29.86 -29.99 -5.11
C ASN A 347 30.86 -29.40 -6.10
N PHE A 348 32.04 -28.94 -5.67
CA PHE A 348 32.98 -28.14 -6.48
C PHE A 348 33.12 -28.51 -7.98
N ASP A 349 33.02 -29.80 -8.35
CA ASP A 349 33.16 -30.28 -9.73
C ASP A 349 31.95 -31.09 -10.27
N ASN A 350 30.79 -31.15 -9.57
CA ASN A 350 29.64 -31.94 -10.04
C ASN A 350 28.55 -31.07 -10.68
N SER A 351 28.64 -30.86 -12.00
CA SER A 351 27.61 -30.15 -12.77
C SER A 351 26.35 -31.00 -12.90
N LEU A 352 25.18 -30.40 -12.69
CA LEU A 352 23.92 -31.12 -12.66
C LEU A 352 23.13 -30.95 -13.96
N ARG A 353 22.47 -32.02 -14.39
CA ARG A 353 21.33 -31.97 -15.34
C ARG A 353 19.98 -32.05 -14.66
N SER A 354 19.95 -32.33 -13.35
CA SER A 354 18.71 -32.50 -12.61
C SER A 354 17.95 -31.18 -12.50
N VAL A 355 16.62 -31.29 -12.48
CA VAL A 355 15.70 -30.16 -12.40
C VAL A 355 14.69 -30.46 -11.31
N GLU A 356 14.46 -29.48 -10.44
CA GLU A 356 13.47 -29.55 -9.38
C GLU A 356 12.38 -28.51 -9.61
N VAL A 357 11.14 -28.88 -9.28
CA VAL A 357 9.97 -28.01 -9.39
C VAL A 357 9.29 -27.87 -8.03
N LEU A 358 8.92 -26.64 -7.70
CA LEU A 358 8.13 -26.27 -6.54
C LEU A 358 6.78 -25.75 -7.00
N ASP A 359 5.71 -26.37 -6.52
CA ASP A 359 4.34 -25.89 -6.74
C ASP A 359 3.87 -25.07 -5.55
N LEU A 360 3.82 -23.75 -5.73
CA LEU A 360 3.37 -22.79 -4.72
C LEU A 360 1.85 -22.80 -4.51
N SER A 361 1.08 -23.48 -5.37
CA SER A 361 -0.39 -23.58 -5.22
C SER A 361 -0.84 -24.68 -4.26
N SER A 362 0.08 -25.55 -3.82
CA SER A 362 -0.11 -26.64 -2.88
C SER A 362 -0.26 -26.13 -1.44
N GLU A 363 -1.09 -26.79 -0.62
CA GLU A 363 -1.25 -26.48 0.82
C GLU A 363 0.05 -26.71 1.61
N LEU A 364 0.88 -27.65 1.16
CA LEU A 364 2.21 -27.91 1.68
C LEU A 364 3.19 -27.89 0.49
N PRO A 365 3.86 -26.75 0.22
CA PRO A 365 4.81 -26.66 -0.87
C PRO A 365 6.04 -27.51 -0.54
N CYS A 366 6.47 -28.34 -1.48
CA CYS A 366 7.71 -29.11 -1.40
C CYS A 366 8.34 -29.24 -2.78
N TRP A 367 9.67 -29.23 -2.83
CA TRP A 367 10.41 -29.46 -4.06
C TRP A 367 10.23 -30.91 -4.51
N LYS A 368 10.07 -31.11 -5.82
CA LYS A 368 9.90 -32.41 -6.45
C LYS A 368 10.85 -32.54 -7.64
N PRO A 369 11.45 -33.71 -7.87
CA PRO A 369 12.25 -33.93 -9.07
C PRO A 369 11.33 -33.92 -10.30
N THR A 370 11.81 -33.34 -11.40
CA THR A 370 11.17 -33.42 -12.71
C THR A 370 12.15 -33.96 -13.76
N VAL A 371 11.77 -33.91 -15.04
CA VAL A 371 12.56 -34.46 -16.14
C VAL A 371 13.89 -33.73 -16.24
N GLU A 372 14.96 -34.51 -16.28
CA GLU A 372 16.33 -34.01 -16.36
C GLU A 372 16.61 -33.35 -17.71
N MET A 373 17.45 -32.33 -17.69
CA MET A 373 18.03 -31.69 -18.87
C MET A 373 18.81 -32.69 -19.74
N LEU A 374 19.03 -32.33 -21.00
CA LEU A 374 19.81 -33.15 -21.93
C LEU A 374 21.30 -33.05 -21.63
N ASN A 375 21.76 -31.88 -21.18
CA ASN A 375 23.16 -31.62 -20.85
C ASN A 375 23.31 -31.11 -19.42
N GLU A 376 24.44 -31.40 -18.81
CA GLU A 376 24.82 -30.85 -17.51
C GLU A 376 25.25 -29.39 -17.66
N ARG A 377 24.77 -28.51 -16.79
CA ARG A 377 24.99 -27.06 -16.91
C ARG A 377 25.10 -26.38 -15.55
N GLN A 378 26.22 -25.70 -15.29
CA GLN A 378 26.35 -24.69 -14.22
C GLN A 378 26.50 -23.28 -14.81
N TYR A 379 26.14 -22.25 -14.03
CA TYR A 379 26.16 -20.84 -14.46
C TYR A 379 25.32 -20.55 -15.73
N LEU A 380 24.26 -21.33 -15.93
CA LEU A 380 23.31 -21.17 -17.02
C LEU A 380 22.36 -20.00 -16.79
N GLY A 381 21.84 -19.46 -17.88
CA GLY A 381 20.71 -18.53 -17.87
C GLY A 381 19.40 -19.29 -18.08
N VAL A 382 18.35 -18.95 -17.34
CA VAL A 382 17.03 -19.55 -17.49
C VAL A 382 15.97 -18.48 -17.71
N GLY A 383 15.09 -18.68 -18.68
CA GLY A 383 13.99 -17.75 -18.97
C GLY A 383 12.75 -18.50 -19.46
N VAL A 384 11.60 -17.84 -19.41
CA VAL A 384 10.31 -18.42 -19.80
C VAL A 384 9.67 -17.58 -20.89
N ILE A 385 9.33 -18.20 -22.03
CA ILE A 385 8.53 -17.59 -23.10
C ILE A 385 7.36 -18.51 -23.39
N ASN A 386 6.13 -17.98 -23.42
CA ASN A 386 4.92 -18.74 -23.79
C ASN A 386 4.77 -20.06 -23.02
N ASP A 387 5.05 -20.06 -21.71
CA ASP A 387 5.08 -21.24 -20.82
C ASP A 387 6.15 -22.31 -21.13
N TYR A 388 7.08 -22.03 -22.05
CA TYR A 388 8.25 -22.87 -22.30
C TYR A 388 9.46 -22.36 -21.51
N LEU A 389 10.14 -23.28 -20.84
CA LEU A 389 11.30 -22.98 -20.01
C LEU A 389 12.57 -23.20 -20.85
N TYR A 390 13.40 -22.19 -20.98
CA TYR A 390 14.64 -22.24 -21.76
C TYR A 390 15.85 -22.23 -20.83
N ALA A 391 16.72 -23.22 -21.00
CA ALA A 391 18.03 -23.30 -20.34
C ALA A 391 19.12 -23.01 -21.37
N ILE A 392 19.89 -21.94 -21.15
CA ILE A 392 20.77 -21.36 -22.15
C ILE A 392 22.20 -21.24 -21.63
N GLY A 393 23.15 -21.69 -22.45
CA GLY A 393 24.57 -21.58 -22.17
C GLY A 393 24.97 -22.34 -20.89
N GLY A 394 25.83 -21.70 -20.09
CA GLY A 394 26.47 -22.30 -18.93
C GLY A 394 27.79 -22.98 -19.30
N CYS A 395 28.35 -23.71 -18.35
CA CYS A 395 29.52 -24.55 -18.59
C CYS A 395 29.41 -25.89 -17.86
N HIS A 396 30.23 -26.83 -18.31
CA HIS A 396 30.45 -28.14 -17.70
C HIS A 396 31.94 -28.47 -17.86
N ASP A 397 32.62 -28.86 -16.78
CA ASP A 397 34.05 -29.22 -16.79
C ASP A 397 35.00 -28.22 -17.50
N GLY A 398 34.65 -26.93 -17.45
CA GLY A 398 35.41 -25.85 -18.09
C GLY A 398 35.01 -25.55 -19.53
N ASP A 399 34.23 -26.42 -20.17
CA ASP A 399 33.69 -26.18 -21.51
C ASP A 399 32.47 -25.26 -21.45
N ILE A 400 32.54 -24.15 -22.20
CA ILE A 400 31.46 -23.16 -22.24
C ILE A 400 30.48 -23.53 -23.35
N HIS A 401 29.22 -23.70 -22.99
CA HIS A 401 28.17 -24.09 -23.92
C HIS A 401 27.66 -22.88 -24.71
N ASN A 402 27.56 -23.05 -26.04
CA ASN A 402 26.76 -22.17 -26.91
C ASN A 402 25.36 -22.75 -27.18
N SER A 403 25.11 -23.98 -26.73
CA SER A 403 23.84 -24.66 -26.94
C SER A 403 22.77 -24.18 -25.96
N ALA A 404 21.51 -24.31 -26.38
CA ALA A 404 20.34 -24.03 -25.56
C ALA A 404 19.33 -25.18 -25.71
N GLU A 405 18.54 -25.38 -24.68
CA GLU A 405 17.50 -26.40 -24.63
C GLU A 405 16.21 -25.84 -24.05
N VAL A 406 15.08 -26.35 -24.54
CA VAL A 406 13.74 -25.90 -24.16
C VAL A 406 12.98 -27.07 -23.56
N PHE A 407 12.32 -26.80 -22.43
CA PHE A 407 11.43 -27.72 -21.76
C PHE A 407 9.98 -27.33 -22.02
N ASN A 408 9.21 -28.32 -22.48
CA ASN A 408 7.77 -28.20 -22.61
C ASN A 408 7.10 -28.86 -21.39
N TYR A 409 6.53 -28.03 -20.52
CA TYR A 409 5.84 -28.50 -19.32
C TYR A 409 4.63 -29.40 -19.62
N LYS A 410 3.95 -29.24 -20.76
CA LYS A 410 2.79 -30.08 -21.11
C LYS A 410 3.19 -31.49 -21.54
N THR A 411 4.26 -31.60 -22.31
CA THR A 411 4.75 -32.90 -22.80
C THR A 411 5.78 -33.52 -21.86
N GLN A 412 6.29 -32.77 -20.88
CA GLN A 412 7.36 -33.20 -19.97
C GLN A 412 8.60 -33.66 -20.75
N GLU A 413 9.04 -32.88 -21.74
CA GLU A 413 10.19 -33.22 -22.59
C GLU A 413 11.12 -32.03 -22.77
N TRP A 414 12.42 -32.31 -22.73
CA TRP A 414 13.50 -31.39 -23.14
C TRP A 414 13.88 -31.61 -24.59
N ARG A 415 14.16 -30.52 -25.32
CA ARG A 415 14.62 -30.56 -26.71
C ARG A 415 15.70 -29.53 -26.94
N MET A 416 16.69 -29.87 -27.77
CA MET A 416 17.69 -28.90 -28.21
C MET A 416 17.06 -27.86 -29.13
N VAL A 417 17.47 -26.60 -28.96
CA VAL A 417 17.13 -25.51 -29.88
C VAL A 417 18.38 -24.98 -30.58
N SER A 418 18.20 -24.03 -31.50
CA SER A 418 19.29 -23.38 -32.21
C SER A 418 20.38 -22.90 -31.24
N SER A 419 21.64 -23.11 -31.61
CA SER A 419 22.78 -22.70 -30.76
C SER A 419 23.14 -21.23 -30.99
N MET A 420 23.65 -20.59 -29.95
CA MET A 420 24.25 -19.26 -30.03
C MET A 420 25.51 -19.28 -30.90
N ALA A 421 25.84 -18.12 -31.48
CA ALA A 421 27.09 -17.95 -32.23
C ALA A 421 28.34 -18.16 -31.37
N THR A 422 28.26 -17.84 -30.08
CA THR A 422 29.37 -17.94 -29.11
C THR A 422 28.90 -18.60 -27.82
N GLY A 423 29.76 -19.41 -27.21
CA GLY A 423 29.53 -19.98 -25.88
C GLY A 423 29.52 -18.88 -24.81
N ARG A 424 28.62 -19.00 -23.83
CA ARG A 424 28.51 -18.03 -22.72
C ARG A 424 28.18 -18.76 -21.42
N SER A 425 28.77 -18.33 -20.30
CA SER A 425 28.49 -18.79 -18.94
C SER A 425 28.36 -17.58 -18.01
N GLY A 426 27.74 -17.70 -16.82
CA GLY A 426 27.58 -16.58 -15.88
C GLY A 426 26.51 -15.58 -16.31
N LEU A 427 25.44 -16.09 -16.92
CA LEU A 427 24.49 -15.32 -17.71
C LEU A 427 23.37 -14.69 -16.87
N GLY A 428 22.99 -13.47 -17.23
CA GLY A 428 21.70 -12.88 -16.90
C GLY A 428 20.73 -13.06 -18.08
N VAL A 429 19.49 -13.48 -17.80
CA VAL A 429 18.47 -13.66 -18.82
C VAL A 429 17.26 -12.78 -18.52
N GLY A 430 16.81 -12.04 -19.52
CA GLY A 430 15.61 -11.21 -19.47
C GLY A 430 14.68 -11.51 -20.64
N VAL A 431 13.37 -11.41 -20.41
CA VAL A 431 12.35 -11.60 -21.45
C VAL A 431 11.63 -10.28 -21.68
N LEU A 432 11.57 -9.84 -22.94
CA LEU A 432 10.87 -8.62 -23.35
C LEU A 432 10.21 -8.84 -24.71
N ASN A 433 8.90 -8.57 -24.79
CA ASN A 433 8.10 -8.74 -26.02
C ASN A 433 8.25 -10.13 -26.65
N ASP A 434 8.14 -11.19 -25.83
CA ASP A 434 8.29 -12.59 -26.24
C ASP A 434 9.65 -12.97 -26.85
N LEU A 435 10.66 -12.12 -26.64
CA LEU A 435 12.05 -12.37 -27.01
C LEU A 435 12.89 -12.53 -25.75
N LEU A 436 13.82 -13.50 -25.79
CA LEU A 436 14.73 -13.78 -24.69
C LEU A 436 16.10 -13.17 -25.00
N TYR A 437 16.55 -12.33 -24.08
CA TYR A 437 17.81 -11.61 -24.14
C TYR A 437 18.76 -12.23 -23.13
N VAL A 438 19.94 -12.62 -23.61
CA VAL A 438 21.01 -13.18 -22.81
C VAL A 438 22.11 -12.14 -22.73
N ASP A 439 22.45 -11.73 -21.51
CA ASP A 439 23.54 -10.81 -21.22
C ASP A 439 24.57 -11.45 -20.28
N PHE A 440 25.81 -10.97 -20.33
CA PHE A 440 26.91 -11.49 -19.54
C PHE A 440 27.74 -10.34 -18.99
N PHE A 441 27.92 -10.31 -17.67
CA PHE A 441 28.77 -9.34 -16.99
C PHE A 441 30.21 -9.87 -16.84
N LEU A 442 31.05 -9.67 -17.85
CA LEU A 442 32.46 -9.35 -17.61
C LEU A 442 32.67 -7.91 -18.06
N ALA A 443 33.23 -7.11 -17.15
CA ALA A 443 33.38 -5.67 -17.31
C ALA A 443 33.83 -5.27 -18.73
N TRP A 444 33.07 -4.33 -19.31
CA TRP A 444 33.38 -3.43 -20.44
C TRP A 444 32.65 -3.57 -21.79
N GLU A 445 31.90 -4.63 -22.11
CA GLU A 445 31.07 -4.63 -23.35
C GLU A 445 29.75 -5.42 -23.20
N ILE A 446 28.60 -4.75 -23.38
CA ILE A 446 27.28 -5.38 -23.45
C ILE A 446 27.10 -5.98 -24.85
N PHE A 447 27.03 -7.30 -24.96
CA PHE A 447 26.67 -7.99 -26.21
C PHE A 447 25.28 -8.61 -26.10
N ILE A 448 24.27 -7.90 -26.61
CA ILE A 448 22.92 -8.45 -26.78
C ILE A 448 22.93 -9.44 -27.95
N SER A 449 22.73 -10.73 -27.67
CA SER A 449 22.42 -11.72 -28.71
C SER A 449 20.91 -11.92 -28.79
N LEU A 450 20.32 -11.59 -29.95
CA LEU A 450 18.92 -11.82 -30.27
C LEU A 450 18.70 -13.28 -30.71
N PHE A 451 17.79 -13.98 -30.04
CA PHE A 451 17.17 -15.19 -30.60
C PHE A 451 15.94 -14.77 -31.39
N VAL A 452 15.96 -15.00 -32.71
CA VAL A 452 14.75 -15.03 -33.54
C VAL A 452 14.29 -16.48 -33.61
N SER A 453 12.99 -16.69 -33.46
CA SER A 453 12.31 -18.00 -33.47
C SER A 453 12.54 -18.79 -34.74
#